data_AF-I2GLT9-F1
#
_entry.id   AF-I2GLT9-F1
#
_cell.length_a   1.000
_cell.length_b   1.000
_cell.length_c   1.000
_cell.angle_alpha   90.00
_cell.angle_beta   90.00
_cell.angle_gamma   90.00
#
_symmetry.space_group_name_H-M   'P 1'
#
loop_
_entity.id
_entity.type
_entity.pdbx_description
1 polymer ?
#
loop_
_entity_poly.entity_id
_entity_poly.type
_entity_poly.pdbx_seq_one_letter_code
_entity_poly.pdbx_strand_id
1 'polypeptide(L)'
;MKTEKAMAQWGWRSVSYWMAMFIALGILFIGVRFVLFPQISLEDFGIQPSNYADITLGRIKGIRDMFSGLALLALLLGRMKKATACVFTAAIIIPATDCLLVYGHNGMDLPRMLVHGFTAIYMVITSFLLISNTNKTTA
;
A
#
# COMPACT_ATOMS: atom_id res chain seq x y z
N MET A 1 -6.06 -27.45 -24.42
CA MET A 1 -5.60 -26.20 -25.08
C MET A 1 -6.69 -25.10 -25.13
N LYS A 2 -7.53 -24.96 -24.10
CA LYS A 2 -8.49 -23.82 -23.92
C LYS A 2 -8.30 -23.10 -22.57
N THR A 3 -7.56 -23.70 -21.65
CA THR A 3 -7.19 -23.15 -20.34
C THR A 3 -6.05 -22.13 -20.40
N GLU A 4 -5.16 -22.21 -21.41
CA GLU A 4 -4.00 -21.31 -21.54
C GLU A 4 -4.37 -19.88 -22.00
N LYS A 5 -5.49 -19.71 -22.72
CA LYS A 5 -5.94 -18.39 -23.22
C LYS A 5 -6.84 -17.63 -22.24
N ALA A 6 -7.46 -18.31 -21.27
CA ALA A 6 -8.41 -17.69 -20.33
C ALA A 6 -7.70 -16.88 -19.22
N MET A 7 -6.42 -17.17 -18.97
CA MET A 7 -5.52 -16.33 -18.20
C MET A 7 -4.96 -15.23 -19.11
N ALA A 8 -5.79 -14.23 -19.47
CA ALA A 8 -5.24 -12.98 -19.96
C ALA A 8 -4.22 -12.49 -18.91
N GLN A 9 -2.94 -12.63 -19.26
CA GLN A 9 -1.78 -12.66 -18.38
C GLN A 9 -1.61 -11.28 -17.74
N TRP A 10 -2.36 -11.02 -16.67
CA TRP A 10 -2.28 -9.76 -15.95
C TRP A 10 -0.83 -9.52 -15.54
N GLY A 11 -0.32 -8.35 -15.91
CA GLY A 11 1.09 -8.08 -15.89
C GLY A 11 1.41 -6.71 -16.46
N TRP A 12 2.61 -6.53 -17.00
CA TRP A 12 3.20 -5.29 -17.52
C TRP A 12 2.37 -4.51 -18.55
N ARG A 13 1.39 -5.11 -19.22
CA ARG A 13 0.46 -4.40 -20.12
C ARG A 13 -0.79 -3.86 -19.42
N SER A 14 -0.96 -4.18 -18.14
CA SER A 14 -2.12 -3.80 -17.35
C SER A 14 -1.83 -2.55 -16.54
N VAL A 15 -2.74 -1.57 -16.62
CA VAL A 15 -2.67 -0.37 -15.81
C VAL A 15 -2.69 -0.71 -14.31
N SER A 16 -3.58 -1.63 -13.88
CA SER A 16 -3.68 -2.02 -12.47
C SER A 16 -2.44 -2.73 -11.94
N TYR A 17 -1.63 -3.36 -12.82
CA TYR A 17 -0.32 -3.90 -12.45
C TYR A 17 0.64 -2.80 -12.03
N TRP A 18 0.78 -1.77 -12.86
CA TRP A 18 1.68 -0.65 -12.59
C TRP A 18 1.21 0.21 -11.43
N MET A 19 -0.11 0.40 -11.28
CA MET A 19 -0.67 1.11 -10.14
C MET A 19 -0.36 0.39 -8.81
N ALA A 20 -0.56 -0.94 -8.78
CA ALA A 20 -0.21 -1.73 -7.61
C ALA A 20 1.30 -1.76 -7.35
N MET A 21 2.12 -1.84 -8.42
CA MET A 21 3.58 -1.78 -8.34
C MET A 21 4.06 -0.46 -7.75
N PHE A 22 3.45 0.66 -8.14
CA PHE A 22 3.78 1.98 -7.59
C PHE A 22 3.59 2.02 -6.07
N ILE A 23 2.46 1.50 -5.57
CA ILE A 23 2.21 1.40 -4.13
C ILE A 23 3.17 0.43 -3.45
N ALA A 24 3.46 -0.73 -4.06
CA ALA A 24 4.37 -1.72 -3.50
C ALA A 24 5.79 -1.16 -3.30
N LEU A 25 6.30 -0.42 -4.28
CA LEU A 25 7.59 0.25 -4.21
C LEU A 25 7.56 1.45 -3.25
N GLY A 26 6.48 2.23 -3.27
CA GLY A 26 6.31 3.38 -2.38
C GLY A 26 6.29 2.99 -0.91
N ILE A 27 5.51 1.98 -0.53
CA ILE A 27 5.44 1.52 0.87
C ILE A 27 6.72 0.82 1.31
N LEU A 28 7.40 0.12 0.39
CA LEU A 28 8.73 -0.44 0.65
C LEU A 28 9.73 0.67 0.96
N PHE A 29 9.76 1.72 0.15
CA PHE A 29 10.62 2.88 0.37
C PHE A 29 10.32 3.57 1.70
N ILE A 30 9.03 3.80 2.02
CA ILE A 30 8.60 4.38 3.30
C ILE A 30 9.05 3.49 4.47
N GLY A 31 8.85 2.17 4.37
CA GLY A 31 9.27 1.23 5.40
C GLY A 31 10.77 1.26 5.67
N VAL A 32 11.58 1.24 4.61
CA VAL A 32 13.05 1.38 4.71
C VAL A 32 13.42 2.71 5.35
N ARG A 33 12.76 3.81 4.97
CA ARG A 33 13.01 5.14 5.54
C ARG A 33 12.69 5.19 7.04
N PHE A 34 11.59 4.58 7.49
CA PHE A 34 11.26 4.49 8.92
C PHE A 34 12.24 3.63 9.72
N VAL A 35 12.85 2.61 9.10
CA VAL A 35 13.87 1.78 9.77
C VAL A 35 15.19 2.56 9.94
N LEU A 36 15.64 3.21 8.86
CA LEU A 36 16.94 3.90 8.83
C LEU A 36 16.90 5.30 9.47
N PHE A 37 15.81 6.03 9.25
CA PHE A 37 15.61 7.42 9.65
C PHE A 37 14.25 7.62 10.35
N PRO A 38 13.99 6.93 11.47
CA PRO A 38 12.70 6.96 12.17
C PRO A 38 12.29 8.35 12.65
N GLN A 39 13.23 9.18 13.12
CA GLN A 39 12.94 10.54 13.59
C GLN A 39 12.25 11.37 12.51
N ILE A 40 12.93 11.55 11.37
CA ILE A 40 12.44 12.35 10.24
C ILE A 40 11.15 11.74 9.68
N SER A 41 11.06 10.40 9.67
CA SER A 41 9.90 9.71 9.12
C SER A 41 8.65 9.89 10.00
N LEU A 42 8.80 9.91 11.33
CA LEU A 42 7.71 10.23 12.26
C LEU A 42 7.25 11.68 12.11
N GLU A 43 8.19 12.63 11.99
CA GLU A 43 7.87 14.05 11.79
C GLU A 43 7.09 14.29 10.49
N ASP A 44 7.51 13.62 9.40
CA ASP A 44 6.82 13.65 8.10
C ASP A 44 5.45 12.97 8.16
N PHE A 45 5.31 11.91 8.96
CA PHE A 45 4.02 11.28 9.24
C PHE A 45 3.09 12.21 10.03
N GLY A 46 3.65 13.16 10.77
CA GLY A 46 2.90 14.11 11.61
C GLY A 46 2.96 13.80 13.10
N ILE A 47 3.87 12.94 13.55
CA ILE A 47 4.08 12.66 14.97
C ILE A 47 5.45 13.22 15.35
N GLN A 48 5.51 14.13 16.32
CA GLN A 48 6.79 14.63 16.82
C GLN A 48 7.32 13.67 17.89
N PRO A 49 8.37 12.86 17.60
CA PRO A 49 8.91 11.96 18.61
C PRO A 49 9.59 12.74 19.74
N SER A 50 9.34 12.32 20.97
CA SER A 50 9.81 12.98 22.19
C SER A 50 10.84 12.16 22.96
N ASN A 51 10.90 10.85 22.71
CA ASN A 51 11.71 9.90 23.45
C ASN A 51 12.14 8.71 22.58
N TYR A 52 13.01 7.85 23.13
CA TYR A 52 13.52 6.68 22.42
C TYR A 52 12.46 5.60 22.14
N ALA A 53 11.39 5.53 22.94
CA ALA A 53 10.29 4.61 22.70
C ALA A 53 9.53 4.99 21.42
N ASP A 54 9.28 6.28 21.18
CA ASP A 54 8.65 6.76 19.95
C ASP A 54 9.47 6.37 18.71
N ILE A 55 10.79 6.51 18.78
CA ILE A 55 11.73 6.06 17.73
C ILE A 55 11.61 4.55 17.48
N THR A 56 11.50 3.77 18.55
CA THR A 56 11.34 2.31 18.47
C THR A 56 10.01 1.95 17.80
N LEU A 57 8.92 2.65 18.15
CA LEU A 57 7.61 2.47 17.52
C LEU A 57 7.64 2.84 16.03
N GLY A 58 8.36 3.91 15.66
CA GLY A 58 8.61 4.28 14.26
C GLY A 58 9.30 3.15 13.48
N ARG A 59 10.34 2.53 14.06
CA ARG A 59 11.00 1.37 13.42
C ARG A 59 10.08 0.15 13.31
N ILE A 60 9.24 -0.11 14.31
CA ILE A 60 8.25 -1.21 14.26
C ILE A 60 7.26 -0.98 13.11
N LYS A 61 6.76 0.26 12.94
CA LYS A 61 5.96 0.63 11.76
C LYS A 61 6.75 0.40 10.47
N GLY A 62 8.00 0.87 10.42
CA GLY A 62 8.86 0.72 9.24
C GLY A 62 9.03 -0.73 8.78
N ILE A 63 9.21 -1.67 9.71
CA ILE A 63 9.31 -3.10 9.39
C ILE A 63 8.01 -3.63 8.79
N ARG A 64 6.84 -3.20 9.29
CA ARG A 64 5.53 -3.62 8.76
C ARG A 64 5.28 -3.08 7.35
N ASP A 65 5.66 -1.83 7.11
CA ASP A 65 5.53 -1.19 5.80
C ASP A 65 6.49 -1.82 4.78
N MET A 66 7.73 -2.08 5.20
CA MET A 66 8.73 -2.80 4.39
C MET A 66 8.26 -4.22 4.04
N PHE A 67 7.74 -4.97 5.02
CA PHE A 67 7.15 -6.29 4.77
C PHE A 67 5.97 -6.21 3.80
N SER A 68 5.06 -5.26 3.98
CA SER A 68 3.88 -5.11 3.12
C SER A 68 4.27 -4.82 1.67
N GLY A 69 5.28 -3.98 1.45
CA GLY A 69 5.85 -3.71 0.13
C GLY A 69 6.48 -4.95 -0.50
N LEU A 70 7.33 -5.67 0.24
CA LEU A 70 7.97 -6.91 -0.23
C LEU A 70 6.94 -8.01 -0.56
N ALA A 71 5.95 -8.21 0.30
CA ALA A 71 4.90 -9.19 0.10
C ALA A 71 4.10 -8.88 -1.17
N LEU A 72 3.72 -7.60 -1.36
CA LEU A 72 2.99 -7.17 -2.54
C LEU A 72 3.84 -7.29 -3.82
N LEU A 73 5.13 -6.93 -3.76
CA LEU A 73 6.07 -7.13 -4.87
C LEU A 73 6.20 -8.61 -5.26
N ALA A 74 6.30 -9.51 -4.29
CA ALA A 74 6.35 -10.94 -4.56
C ALA A 74 5.12 -11.43 -5.35
N LEU A 75 3.92 -10.99 -4.96
CA LEU A 75 2.67 -11.31 -5.67
C LEU A 75 2.64 -10.72 -7.09
N LEU A 76 3.12 -9.47 -7.26
CA LEU A 76 3.22 -8.80 -8.54
C LEU A 76 4.21 -9.49 -9.49
N LEU A 77 5.41 -9.80 -9.01
CA LEU A 77 6.44 -10.48 -9.81
C LEU A 77 5.99 -11.90 -10.17
N GLY A 78 5.29 -12.58 -9.26
CA GLY A 78 4.62 -13.87 -9.52
C GLY A 78 3.38 -13.79 -10.40
N ARG A 79 2.96 -12.59 -10.85
CA ARG A 79 1.74 -12.36 -11.68
C ARG A 79 0.45 -12.92 -11.04
N MET A 80 0.39 -12.99 -9.70
CA MET A 80 -0.69 -13.61 -8.94
C MET A 80 -1.90 -12.68 -8.78
N LYS A 81 -2.56 -12.28 -9.88
CA LYS A 81 -3.61 -11.23 -9.89
C LYS A 81 -4.65 -11.36 -8.77
N LYS A 82 -5.23 -12.55 -8.57
CA LYS A 82 -6.28 -12.77 -7.56
C LYS A 82 -5.75 -12.55 -6.13
N ALA A 83 -4.55 -13.06 -5.84
CA ALA A 83 -3.90 -12.85 -4.56
C ALA A 83 -3.51 -11.38 -4.36
N THR A 84 -2.97 -10.72 -5.40
CA THR A 84 -2.71 -9.28 -5.37
C THR A 84 -3.99 -8.52 -5.08
N ALA A 85 -5.09 -8.79 -5.78
CA ALA A 85 -6.37 -8.11 -5.56
C ALA A 85 -6.83 -8.25 -4.10
N CYS A 86 -6.78 -9.46 -3.53
CA CYS A 86 -7.18 -9.71 -2.15
C CYS A 86 -6.28 -8.96 -1.14
N VAL A 87 -4.96 -9.15 -1.21
CA VAL A 87 -4.01 -8.55 -0.27
C VAL A 87 -3.97 -7.03 -0.40
N PHE A 88 -3.97 -6.51 -1.63
CA PHE A 88 -3.95 -5.07 -1.90
C PHE A 88 -5.22 -4.38 -1.40
N THR A 89 -6.40 -5.01 -1.60
CA THR A 89 -7.68 -4.47 -1.08
C THR A 89 -7.67 -4.46 0.45
N ALA A 90 -7.22 -5.55 1.08
CA ALA A 90 -7.12 -5.62 2.53
C ALA A 90 -6.16 -4.55 3.09
N ALA A 91 -5.05 -4.29 2.39
CA ALA A 91 -4.06 -3.30 2.79
C ALA A 91 -4.55 -1.85 2.78
N ILE A 92 -5.72 -1.54 2.16
CA ILE A 92 -6.33 -0.19 2.22
C ILE A 92 -6.57 0.25 3.66
N ILE A 93 -6.79 -0.69 4.59
CA ILE A 93 -6.96 -0.36 6.00
C ILE A 93 -5.78 0.45 6.55
N ILE A 94 -4.56 0.20 6.07
CA ILE A 94 -3.34 0.84 6.57
C ILE A 94 -3.39 2.36 6.35
N PRO A 95 -3.41 2.89 5.10
CA PRO A 95 -3.46 4.34 4.89
C PRO A 95 -4.76 4.96 5.41
N ALA A 96 -5.87 4.24 5.43
CA ALA A 96 -7.11 4.74 6.03
C ALA A 96 -6.94 4.99 7.52
N THR A 97 -6.36 4.03 8.26
CA THR A 97 -6.09 4.17 9.68
C THR A 97 -4.96 5.15 9.97
N ASP A 98 -3.92 5.23 9.14
CA ASP A 98 -2.86 6.22 9.28
C ASP A 98 -3.43 7.65 9.20
N CYS A 99 -4.36 7.90 8.26
CA CYS A 99 -5.07 9.18 8.17
C CYS A 99 -5.84 9.52 9.46
N LEU A 100 -6.56 8.54 10.03
CA LEU A 100 -7.30 8.70 11.27
C LEU A 100 -6.38 8.90 12.48
N LEU A 101 -5.21 8.26 12.51
CA LEU A 101 -4.21 8.43 13.56
C LEU A 101 -3.62 9.84 13.53
N VAL A 102 -3.29 10.37 12.35
CA VAL A 102 -2.85 11.77 12.19
C VAL A 102 -3.93 12.72 12.69
N TYR A 103 -5.18 12.50 12.30
CA TYR A 103 -6.30 13.31 12.79
C TYR A 103 -6.47 13.22 14.31
N GLY A 104 -6.39 12.02 14.87
CA GLY A 104 -6.52 11.81 16.32
C GLY A 104 -5.38 12.43 17.13
N HIS A 105 -4.17 12.50 16.56
CA HIS A 105 -3.01 13.10 17.22
C HIS A 105 -2.97 14.63 17.09
N ASN A 106 -3.29 15.16 15.90
CA ASN A 106 -3.04 16.57 15.55
C ASN A 106 -4.31 17.40 15.35
N GLY A 107 -5.49 16.77 15.27
CA GLY A 107 -6.68 17.41 14.72
C GLY A 107 -6.58 17.58 13.19
N MET A 108 -7.09 18.69 12.66
CA MET A 108 -7.09 18.95 11.22
C MET A 108 -5.71 19.36 10.68
N ASP A 109 -4.84 18.39 10.45
CA ASP A 109 -3.54 18.55 9.80
C ASP A 109 -3.62 18.12 8.32
N LEU A 110 -4.18 19.02 7.51
CA LEU A 110 -4.56 18.70 6.13
C LEU A 110 -3.39 18.17 5.27
N PRO A 111 -2.18 18.77 5.28
CA PRO A 111 -1.06 18.27 4.46
C PRO A 111 -0.71 16.80 4.72
N ARG A 112 -0.58 16.38 5.98
CA ARG A 112 -0.25 14.98 6.33
C ARG A 112 -1.43 14.04 6.10
N MET A 113 -2.65 14.48 6.47
CA MET A 113 -3.86 13.68 6.24
C MET A 113 -4.09 13.40 4.75
N LEU A 114 -3.83 14.37 3.87
CA LEU A 114 -4.05 14.21 2.43
C LEU A 114 -3.16 13.12 1.82
N VAL A 115 -1.91 12.98 2.27
CA VAL A 115 -1.02 11.92 1.77
C VAL A 115 -1.64 10.53 2.02
N HIS A 116 -2.12 10.30 3.24
CA HIS A 116 -2.75 9.03 3.61
C HIS A 116 -4.12 8.86 2.94
N GLY A 117 -4.97 9.89 2.96
CA GLY A 117 -6.29 9.86 2.35
C GLY A 117 -6.25 9.62 0.84
N PHE A 118 -5.40 10.34 0.10
CA PHE A 118 -5.22 10.11 -1.34
C PHE A 118 -4.64 8.73 -1.63
N THR A 119 -3.72 8.23 -0.81
CA THR A 119 -3.21 6.86 -0.95
C THR A 119 -4.35 5.84 -0.79
N ALA A 120 -5.20 5.99 0.23
CA ALA A 120 -6.35 5.11 0.41
C ALA A 120 -7.32 5.15 -0.78
N ILE A 121 -7.65 6.34 -1.28
CA ILE A 121 -8.52 6.50 -2.46
C ILE A 121 -7.89 5.87 -3.71
N TYR A 122 -6.60 6.12 -3.95
CA TYR A 122 -5.85 5.52 -5.04
C TYR A 122 -5.88 4.00 -4.97
N MET A 123 -5.71 3.44 -3.77
CA MET A 123 -5.77 1.99 -3.57
C MET A 123 -7.18 1.43 -3.76
N VAL A 124 -8.24 2.15 -3.39
CA VAL A 124 -9.63 1.75 -3.69
C VAL A 124 -9.86 1.66 -5.20
N ILE A 125 -9.45 2.69 -5.95
CA ILE A 125 -9.57 2.71 -7.42
C ILE A 125 -8.75 1.56 -8.03
N THR A 126 -7.52 1.36 -7.57
CA THR A 126 -6.65 0.28 -8.04
C THR A 126 -7.27 -1.09 -7.74
N SER A 127 -7.82 -1.29 -6.54
CA SER A 127 -8.51 -2.52 -6.14
C SER A 127 -9.71 -2.80 -7.02
N PHE A 128 -10.52 -1.77 -7.29
CA PHE A 128 -11.63 -1.87 -8.23
C PHE A 128 -11.15 -2.34 -9.59
N LEU A 129 -10.04 -1.83 -10.13
CA LEU A 129 -9.48 -2.28 -11.43
C LEU A 129 -8.84 -3.67 -11.38
N LEU A 130 -8.26 -4.07 -10.25
CA LEU A 130 -7.73 -5.42 -10.04
C LEU A 130 -8.86 -6.47 -10.08
N ILE A 131 -10.00 -6.15 -9.48
CA ILE A 131 -11.19 -7.00 -9.41
C ILE A 131 -12.01 -6.92 -10.70
N SER A 132 -12.17 -5.72 -11.27
CA SER A 132 -12.94 -5.46 -12.49
C SER A 132 -12.21 -6.00 -13.72
N ASN A 133 -12.36 -7.31 -13.97
CA ASN A 133 -12.17 -8.03 -15.24
C ASN A 133 -12.29 -9.56 -15.04
N THR A 134 -12.92 -10.02 -13.95
CA THR A 134 -13.19 -11.45 -13.71
C THR A 134 -14.53 -11.95 -14.26
N ASN A 135 -15.39 -11.08 -14.83
CA ASN A 135 -16.79 -11.42 -15.16
C ASN A 135 -17.16 -11.27 -16.67
N LYS A 136 -16.24 -11.51 -17.60
CA LYS A 136 -16.57 -11.59 -19.05
C LYS A 136 -16.29 -12.97 -19.63
N THR A 137 -16.66 -14.03 -18.91
CA THR A 137 -16.69 -15.39 -19.49
C THR A 137 -17.73 -16.24 -18.78
N THR A 138 -19.02 -15.96 -18.99
CA THR A 138 -20.12 -16.94 -18.97
C THR A 138 -21.41 -16.23 -19.43
N ALA A 139 -21.69 -16.34 -20.72
CA ALA A 139 -23.00 -16.52 -21.36
C ALA A 139 -22.79 -16.31 -22.86
#